data_AF-A0A927DGT5-F1
#
_entry.id   AF-A0A927DGT5-F1
#
_cell.length_a   1.000
_cell.length_b   1.000
_cell.length_c   1.000
_cell.angle_alpha   90.00
_cell.angle_beta   90.00
_cell.angle_gamma   90.00
#
_symmetry.space_group_name_H-M   'P 1'
#
loop_
_entity.id
_entity.type
_entity.pdbx_description
1 polymer ?
#
loop_
_entity_poly.entity_id
_entity_poly.type
_entity_poly.pdbx_seq_one_letter_code
_entity_poly.pdbx_strand_id
1 'polypeptide(L)'
;MFFFISIKTSKKEVRQKNGRRLDFNTQDYLDVQQAALLMSNEYRIYFKNRAQNLSHYFRYVYNMFKIIHESELCNVDKKKYANILRAQLSNYELLMLFYNANFVHGKKFILYVNFYAIMDNLPVEKLIYKKHVAFCDKEAWGENYDALKYHPKFHDVEN
;
A
#
# COMPACT_ATOMS: atom_id res chain seq x y z
N MET A 1 -11.58 -3.66 11.84
CA MET A 1 -12.38 -2.56 12.44
C MET A 1 -11.64 -1.83 13.57
N PHE A 2 -11.10 -2.52 14.57
CA PHE A 2 -10.44 -1.90 15.74
C PHE A 2 -9.10 -1.16 15.46
N PHE A 3 -8.33 -1.52 14.43
CA PHE A 3 -7.10 -0.79 14.04
C PHE A 3 -7.37 0.64 13.60
N PHE A 4 -8.36 0.82 12.74
CA PHE A 4 -8.72 2.12 12.21
C PHE A 4 -9.48 2.97 13.23
N ILE A 5 -10.22 2.34 14.16
CA ILE A 5 -10.76 3.04 15.33
C ILE A 5 -9.61 3.48 16.22
N SER A 6 -8.66 2.61 16.56
CA SER A 6 -7.48 2.99 17.35
C SER A 6 -6.69 4.11 16.67
N ILE A 7 -6.42 4.04 15.36
CA ILE A 7 -5.76 5.14 14.62
C ILE A 7 -6.63 6.39 14.60
N LYS A 8 -7.95 6.31 14.40
CA LYS A 8 -8.87 7.47 14.48
C LYS A 8 -8.97 8.06 15.89
N THR A 9 -8.88 7.26 16.94
CA THR A 9 -8.83 7.70 18.33
C THR A 9 -7.46 8.32 18.62
N SER A 10 -6.38 7.70 18.11
CA SER A 10 -5.06 8.30 17.99
C SER A 10 -5.10 9.56 17.12
N LYS A 11 -6.03 9.78 16.17
CA LYS A 11 -6.15 11.07 15.44
C LYS A 11 -6.52 12.22 16.38
N LYS A 12 -7.29 11.96 17.45
CA LYS A 12 -7.57 12.97 18.49
C LYS A 12 -6.38 13.18 19.43
N GLU A 13 -5.68 12.11 19.82
CA GLU A 13 -4.52 12.19 20.73
C GLU A 13 -3.23 12.68 20.04
N VAL A 14 -2.98 12.29 18.79
CA VAL A 14 -1.83 12.68 17.95
C VAL A 14 -1.93 14.15 17.54
N ARG A 15 -3.15 14.70 17.39
CA ARG A 15 -3.36 16.14 17.25
C ARG A 15 -2.90 16.93 18.48
N GLN A 16 -2.93 16.34 19.68
CA GLN A 16 -2.68 17.07 20.91
C GLN A 16 -1.30 16.81 21.53
N LYS A 17 -0.68 15.64 21.33
CA LYS A 17 0.46 15.27 22.17
C LYS A 17 1.86 15.41 21.61
N ASN A 18 2.13 15.49 20.30
CA ASN A 18 3.54 15.57 19.84
C ASN A 18 3.84 15.96 18.37
N GLY A 19 2.94 16.63 17.63
CA GLY A 19 3.30 17.25 16.32
C GLY A 19 4.10 16.38 15.33
N ARG A 20 3.94 15.05 15.36
CA ARG A 20 4.77 14.15 14.53
C ARG A 20 4.27 14.20 13.09
N ARG A 21 5.18 14.51 12.17
CA ARG A 21 4.94 14.71 10.72
C ARG A 21 4.13 13.56 10.09
N LEU A 22 2.81 13.68 10.19
CA LEU A 22 1.87 13.12 9.22
C LEU A 22 1.78 14.05 8.00
N ASP A 23 2.43 15.21 8.06
CA ASP A 23 2.66 16.12 6.97
C ASP A 23 4.04 15.90 6.34
N PHE A 24 4.03 15.49 5.07
CA PHE A 24 5.21 15.22 4.26
C PHE A 24 4.96 15.82 2.87
N ASN A 25 6.02 16.32 2.26
CA ASN A 25 6.00 16.86 0.92
C ASN A 25 5.92 15.69 -0.08
N THR A 26 4.81 15.57 -0.80
CA THR A 26 4.61 14.50 -1.80
C THR A 26 5.54 14.61 -2.99
N GLN A 27 6.16 15.77 -3.22
CA GLN A 27 7.13 16.00 -4.28
C GLN A 27 8.55 15.61 -3.88
N ASP A 28 8.84 15.52 -2.57
CA ASP A 28 10.15 15.12 -2.06
C ASP A 28 10.18 13.60 -1.84
N TYR A 29 10.90 12.90 -2.71
CA TYR A 29 11.04 11.45 -2.67
C TYR A 29 11.61 10.94 -1.34
N LEU A 30 12.52 11.68 -0.70
CA LEU A 30 13.11 11.26 0.57
C LEU A 30 12.09 11.42 1.72
N ASP A 31 11.32 12.50 1.71
CA ASP A 31 10.26 12.75 2.70
C ASP A 31 9.13 11.70 2.58
N VAL A 32 8.72 11.36 1.35
CA VAL A 32 7.76 10.28 1.07
C VAL A 32 8.28 8.94 1.61
N GLN A 33 9.54 8.58 1.36
CA GLN A 33 10.12 7.34 1.87
C GLN A 33 10.18 7.30 3.40
N GLN A 34 10.54 8.42 4.04
CA GLN A 34 10.56 8.50 5.50
C GLN A 34 9.14 8.35 6.08
N ALA A 35 8.15 9.03 5.50
CA ALA A 35 6.75 8.90 5.90
C ALA A 35 6.23 7.47 5.72
N ALA A 36 6.52 6.83 4.59
CA ALA A 36 6.13 5.44 4.31
C ALA A 36 6.75 4.48 5.35
N LEU A 37 8.05 4.63 5.66
CA LEU A 37 8.75 3.81 6.64
C LEU A 37 8.17 3.99 8.05
N LEU A 38 7.89 5.24 8.46
CA LEU A 38 7.25 5.54 9.74
C LEU A 38 5.88 4.87 9.84
N MET A 39 5.04 5.00 8.80
CA MET A 39 3.72 4.37 8.77
C MET A 39 3.79 2.84 8.81
N SER A 40 4.74 2.22 8.10
CA SER A 40 4.98 0.77 8.18
C SER A 40 5.45 0.33 9.57
N ASN A 41 6.26 1.14 10.26
CA ASN A 41 6.69 0.86 11.63
C ASN A 41 5.52 0.92 12.63
N GLU A 42 4.70 1.97 12.56
CA GLU A 42 3.49 2.11 13.39
C GLU A 42 2.51 0.96 13.15
N TYR A 43 2.31 0.58 11.89
CA TYR A 43 1.53 -0.59 11.52
C TYR A 43 2.06 -1.85 12.21
N ARG A 44 3.37 -2.12 12.14
CA ARG A 44 3.98 -3.30 12.78
C ARG A 44 3.79 -3.29 14.30
N ILE A 45 3.97 -2.14 14.95
CA ILE A 45 3.80 -2.00 16.40
C ILE A 45 2.36 -2.35 16.78
N TYR A 46 1.38 -1.81 16.05
CA TYR A 46 -0.02 -2.09 16.31
C TYR A 46 -0.36 -3.57 16.14
N PHE A 47 0.13 -4.19 15.07
CA PHE A 47 -0.15 -5.59 14.77
C PHE A 47 0.80 -6.57 15.46
N LYS A 48 1.72 -6.14 16.34
CA LYS A 48 2.78 -6.99 16.93
C LYS A 48 2.25 -8.31 17.51
N ASN A 49 1.12 -8.28 18.22
CA ASN A 49 0.52 -9.47 18.84
C ASN A 49 -0.26 -10.36 17.85
N ARG A 50 -0.51 -9.89 16.63
CA ARG A 50 -1.15 -10.62 15.52
C ARG A 50 -0.20 -10.78 14.32
N ALA A 51 1.06 -10.40 14.48
CA ALA A 51 2.01 -10.20 13.39
C ALA A 51 2.45 -11.51 12.76
N GLN A 52 2.50 -12.61 13.53
CA GLN A 52 2.91 -13.92 13.01
C GLN A 52 1.95 -14.39 11.91
N ASN A 53 0.65 -14.54 12.20
CA ASN A 53 -0.35 -14.99 11.22
C ASN A 53 -0.40 -14.07 9.99
N LEU A 54 -0.29 -12.77 10.20
CA LEU A 54 -0.35 -11.79 9.12
C LEU A 54 0.90 -11.82 8.23
N SER A 55 2.07 -12.07 8.82
CA SER A 55 3.33 -12.21 8.06
C SER A 55 3.31 -13.48 7.21
N HIS A 56 2.76 -14.58 7.71
CA HIS A 56 2.58 -15.80 6.92
C HIS A 56 1.64 -15.58 5.74
N TYR A 57 0.51 -14.90 5.98
CA TYR A 57 -0.45 -14.55 4.93
C TYR A 57 0.18 -13.68 3.83
N PHE A 58 0.89 -12.60 4.18
CA PHE A 58 1.52 -11.75 3.15
C PHE A 58 2.67 -12.43 2.43
N ARG A 59 3.39 -13.34 3.08
CA ARG A 59 4.39 -14.18 2.40
C ARG A 59 3.73 -15.10 1.37
N TYR A 60 2.57 -15.67 1.70
CA TYR A 60 1.78 -16.44 0.74
C TYR A 60 1.37 -15.57 -0.45
N VAL A 61 0.76 -14.41 -0.22
CA VAL A 61 0.35 -13.47 -1.29
C VAL A 61 1.54 -13.09 -2.18
N TYR A 62 2.67 -12.70 -1.58
CA TYR A 62 3.92 -12.41 -2.29
C TYR A 62 4.34 -13.56 -3.20
N ASN A 63 4.37 -14.79 -2.67
CA ASN A 63 4.83 -15.95 -3.43
C ASN A 63 3.89 -16.30 -4.57
N MET A 64 2.58 -16.10 -4.40
CA MET A 64 1.61 -16.32 -5.49
C MET A 64 1.84 -15.33 -6.65
N PHE A 65 2.04 -14.05 -6.36
CA PHE A 65 2.42 -13.07 -7.39
C PHE A 65 3.77 -13.38 -8.01
N LYS A 66 4.74 -13.84 -7.21
CA LYS A 66 6.07 -14.26 -7.68
C LYS A 66 5.96 -15.42 -8.68
N ILE A 67 5.20 -16.46 -8.36
CA ILE A 67 5.00 -17.62 -9.25
C ILE A 67 4.39 -17.18 -10.58
N ILE A 68 3.37 -16.33 -10.53
CA ILE A 68 2.76 -15.77 -11.75
C ILE A 68 3.82 -15.00 -12.56
N HIS A 69 4.60 -14.15 -11.89
CA HIS A 69 5.61 -13.31 -12.55
C HIS A 69 6.76 -14.10 -13.17
N GLU A 70 7.24 -15.14 -12.50
CA GLU A 70 8.36 -15.98 -12.96
C GLU A 70 7.93 -17.08 -13.94
N SER A 71 6.62 -17.29 -14.15
CA SER A 71 6.13 -18.27 -15.12
C SER A 71 6.52 -17.94 -16.57
N GLU A 72 6.47 -18.94 -17.44
CA GLU A 72 6.70 -18.80 -18.89
C GLU A 72 5.47 -18.24 -19.64
N LEU A 73 4.42 -17.86 -18.92
CA LEU A 73 3.21 -17.29 -19.49
C LEU A 73 3.49 -15.96 -20.19
N CYS A 74 2.70 -15.63 -21.21
CA CYS A 74 2.73 -14.31 -21.80
C CYS A 74 2.25 -13.25 -20.79
N ASN A 75 2.68 -11.99 -20.96
CA ASN A 75 2.33 -10.91 -20.03
C ASN A 75 0.81 -10.69 -19.87
N VAL A 76 0.03 -10.96 -20.92
CA VAL A 76 -1.45 -10.87 -20.88
C VAL A 76 -2.03 -11.88 -19.89
N ASP A 77 -1.59 -13.14 -19.97
CA ASP A 77 -2.03 -14.20 -19.05
C ASP A 77 -1.52 -13.96 -17.63
N LYS A 78 -0.27 -13.50 -17.46
CA LYS A 78 0.26 -13.11 -16.15
C LYS A 78 -0.63 -12.06 -15.49
N LYS A 79 -0.98 -11.00 -16.22
CA LYS A 79 -1.87 -9.94 -15.72
C LYS A 79 -3.26 -10.49 -15.39
N LYS A 80 -3.80 -11.38 -16.22
CA LYS A 80 -5.10 -12.06 -15.96
C LYS A 80 -5.08 -12.84 -14.65
N TYR A 81 -4.08 -13.68 -14.42
CA TYR A 81 -3.98 -14.46 -13.18
C TYR A 81 -3.68 -13.59 -11.95
N ALA A 82 -2.85 -12.56 -12.11
CA ALA A 82 -2.60 -11.59 -11.06
C ALA A 82 -3.89 -10.85 -10.65
N ASN A 83 -4.74 -10.50 -11.61
CA ASN A 83 -6.05 -9.89 -11.35
C ASN A 83 -7.01 -10.86 -10.63
N ILE A 84 -7.02 -12.14 -10.99
CA ILE A 84 -7.81 -13.16 -10.28
C ILE A 84 -7.34 -13.30 -8.84
N LEU A 85 -6.03 -13.37 -8.61
CA LEU A 85 -5.45 -13.41 -7.27
C LEU A 85 -5.79 -12.15 -6.47
N ARG A 86 -5.68 -10.98 -7.09
CA ARG A 86 -6.06 -9.69 -6.49
C ARG A 86 -7.53 -9.65 -6.09
N ALA A 87 -8.43 -10.24 -6.89
CA ALA A 87 -9.86 -10.29 -6.59
C ALA A 87 -10.20 -11.12 -5.34
N GLN A 88 -9.32 -12.02 -4.90
CA GLN A 88 -9.47 -12.76 -3.63
C GLN A 88 -9.11 -11.89 -2.40
N LEU A 89 -8.38 -10.78 -2.59
CA LEU A 89 -7.98 -9.89 -1.51
C LEU A 89 -9.13 -8.93 -1.20
N SER A 90 -9.63 -8.97 0.04
CA SER A 90 -10.58 -7.97 0.50
C SER A 90 -9.98 -6.57 0.54
N ASN A 91 -10.82 -5.53 0.52
CA ASN A 91 -10.39 -4.14 0.68
C ASN A 91 -9.55 -3.93 1.96
N TYR A 92 -9.80 -4.70 3.02
CA TYR A 92 -9.00 -4.64 4.24
C TYR A 92 -7.63 -5.31 4.07
N GLU A 93 -7.55 -6.43 3.38
CA GLU A 93 -6.29 -7.10 3.08
C GLU A 93 -5.42 -6.27 2.15
N LEU A 94 -5.98 -5.66 1.11
CA LEU A 94 -5.28 -4.70 0.24
C LEU A 94 -4.73 -3.51 1.03
N LEU A 95 -5.53 -2.94 1.94
CA LEU A 95 -5.12 -1.83 2.78
C LEU A 95 -4.01 -2.19 3.76
N MET A 96 -4.09 -3.38 4.35
CA MET A 96 -3.06 -3.92 5.22
C MET A 96 -1.78 -4.22 4.44
N LEU A 97 -1.90 -4.79 3.24
CA LEU A 97 -0.80 -5.04 2.31
C LEU A 97 -0.11 -3.74 1.93
N PHE A 98 -0.87 -2.69 1.61
CA PHE A 98 -0.36 -1.37 1.26
C PHE A 98 0.56 -0.76 2.34
N TYR A 99 0.11 -0.76 3.61
CA TYR A 99 0.94 -0.24 4.70
C TYR A 99 2.06 -1.19 5.14
N ASN A 100 1.95 -2.49 4.84
CA ASN A 100 2.99 -3.48 5.13
C ASN A 100 4.09 -3.54 4.05
N ALA A 101 3.73 -3.38 2.78
CA ALA A 101 4.60 -3.53 1.62
C ALA A 101 5.72 -2.48 1.56
N ASN A 102 5.53 -1.35 2.23
CA ASN A 102 6.51 -0.25 2.30
C ASN A 102 7.62 -0.46 3.33
N PHE A 103 7.67 -1.62 3.98
CA PHE A 103 8.74 -1.97 4.91
C PHE A 103 10.03 -2.39 4.19
N VAL A 104 11.18 -2.31 4.88
CA VAL A 104 12.55 -2.56 4.37
C VAL A 104 12.70 -3.88 3.60
N HIS A 105 11.92 -4.92 3.95
CA HIS A 105 11.92 -6.22 3.26
C HIS A 105 10.86 -6.39 2.16
N GLY A 106 9.97 -5.41 1.98
CA GLY A 106 8.89 -5.37 0.98
C GLY A 106 9.30 -4.79 -0.38
N LYS A 107 10.55 -4.31 -0.53
CA LYS A 107 11.08 -3.78 -1.80
C LYS A 107 10.94 -4.73 -3.00
N LYS A 108 10.96 -6.05 -2.77
CA LYS A 108 10.73 -7.01 -3.85
C LYS A 108 9.25 -7.08 -4.26
N PHE A 109 8.35 -6.82 -3.32
CA PHE A 109 6.92 -6.86 -3.57
C PHE A 109 6.42 -5.61 -4.28
N ILE A 110 7.07 -4.45 -4.09
CA ILE A 110 6.69 -3.21 -4.79
C ILE A 110 6.73 -3.39 -6.32
N LEU A 111 7.65 -4.21 -6.82
CA LEU A 111 7.71 -4.60 -8.24
C LEU A 111 6.37 -5.19 -8.70
N TYR A 112 5.82 -6.14 -7.96
CA TYR A 112 4.55 -6.79 -8.32
C TYR A 112 3.36 -5.86 -8.08
N VAL A 113 3.41 -5.04 -7.02
CA VAL A 113 2.39 -4.03 -6.73
C VAL A 113 2.22 -3.08 -7.91
N ASN A 114 3.34 -2.56 -8.43
CA ASN A 114 3.35 -1.66 -9.58
C ASN A 114 2.98 -2.39 -10.88
N PHE A 115 3.64 -3.53 -11.17
CA PHE A 115 3.48 -4.23 -12.46
C PHE A 115 2.05 -4.76 -12.68
N TYR A 116 1.39 -5.22 -11.61
CA TYR A 116 0.03 -5.78 -11.69
C TYR A 116 -1.06 -4.81 -11.21
N ALA A 117 -0.72 -3.54 -10.94
CA ALA A 117 -1.65 -2.55 -10.40
C ALA A 117 -2.45 -3.09 -9.20
N ILE A 118 -1.75 -3.62 -8.18
CA ILE A 118 -2.40 -4.34 -7.07
C ILE A 118 -3.38 -3.44 -6.29
N MET A 119 -3.14 -2.12 -6.27
CA MET A 119 -3.96 -1.14 -5.54
C MET A 119 -5.14 -0.58 -6.35
N ASP A 120 -5.36 -1.09 -7.56
CA ASP A 120 -6.43 -0.68 -8.48
C ASP A 120 -7.83 -0.71 -7.84
N ASN A 121 -8.12 -1.69 -6.98
CA ASN A 121 -9.42 -1.76 -6.28
C ASN A 121 -9.37 -1.26 -4.83
N LEU A 122 -8.26 -0.66 -4.38
CA LEU A 122 -8.16 -0.17 -3.01
C LEU A 122 -8.96 1.14 -2.85
N PRO A 123 -10.02 1.17 -2.02
CA PRO A 123 -10.80 2.38 -1.88
C PRO A 123 -10.03 3.48 -1.14
N VAL A 124 -9.82 4.61 -1.79
CA VAL A 124 -8.97 5.72 -1.30
C VAL A 124 -9.43 6.26 0.06
N GLU A 125 -10.74 6.20 0.33
CA GLU A 125 -11.35 6.66 1.59
C GLU A 125 -10.99 5.78 2.79
N LYS A 126 -10.49 4.57 2.55
CA LYS A 126 -9.97 3.70 3.61
C LYS A 126 -8.53 4.01 3.99
N LEU A 127 -7.80 4.76 3.17
CA LEU A 127 -6.46 5.22 3.51
C LEU A 127 -6.50 6.09 4.78
N ILE A 128 -5.43 6.04 5.57
CA ILE A 128 -5.31 6.87 6.77
C ILE A 128 -5.33 8.36 6.39
N TYR A 129 -4.60 8.70 5.31
CA TYR A 129 -4.63 9.97 4.60
C TYR A 129 -4.59 9.71 3.09
N LYS A 130 -5.35 10.49 2.32
CA LYS A 130 -5.43 10.36 0.86
C LYS A 130 -4.07 10.50 0.18
N LYS A 131 -3.23 11.42 0.64
CA LYS A 131 -1.84 11.59 0.13
C LYS A 131 -0.93 10.38 0.32
N HIS A 132 -1.32 9.39 1.13
CA HIS A 132 -0.54 8.16 1.25
C HIS A 132 -0.44 7.44 -0.10
N VAL A 133 -1.30 7.73 -1.08
CA VAL A 133 -1.15 7.21 -2.43
C VAL A 133 0.27 7.36 -3.01
N ALA A 134 1.02 8.37 -2.55
CA ALA A 134 2.43 8.60 -2.92
C ALA A 134 3.42 7.54 -2.42
N PHE A 135 3.01 6.63 -1.52
CA PHE A 135 3.91 5.59 -0.98
C PHE A 135 4.27 4.50 -2.00
N CYS A 136 3.50 4.36 -3.09
CA CYS A 136 3.84 3.51 -4.21
C CYS A 136 3.77 4.31 -5.51
N ASP A 137 4.30 3.77 -6.60
CA ASP A 137 4.27 4.46 -7.89
C ASP A 137 2.85 4.52 -8.46
N LYS A 138 2.64 5.41 -9.43
CA LYS A 138 1.32 5.63 -10.04
C LYS A 138 0.76 4.35 -10.66
N GLU A 139 1.62 3.49 -11.22
CA GLU A 139 1.28 2.24 -11.88
C GLU A 139 0.59 1.24 -10.93
N ALA A 140 0.91 1.31 -9.63
CA ALA A 140 0.26 0.47 -8.62
C ALA A 140 -1.26 0.69 -8.55
N TRP A 141 -1.73 1.87 -8.94
CA TRP A 141 -3.11 2.30 -8.83
C TRP A 141 -3.95 2.00 -10.06
N GLY A 142 -3.38 1.52 -11.19
CA GLY A 142 -4.16 1.10 -12.35
C GLY A 142 -5.14 2.16 -12.86
N GLU A 143 -6.43 1.83 -12.86
CA GLU A 143 -7.54 2.71 -13.28
C GLU A 143 -8.27 3.35 -12.10
N ASN A 144 -7.68 3.30 -10.90
CA ASN A 144 -8.24 3.89 -9.68
C ASN A 144 -8.12 5.42 -9.68
N TYR A 145 -8.94 6.09 -10.49
CA TYR A 145 -8.98 7.55 -10.59
C TYR A 145 -9.23 8.25 -9.25
N ASP A 146 -9.96 7.60 -8.35
CA ASP A 146 -10.22 8.11 -7.01
C ASP A 146 -8.97 8.20 -6.14
N ALA A 147 -8.02 7.27 -6.31
CA ALA A 147 -6.72 7.35 -5.66
C ALA A 147 -5.75 8.24 -6.45
N LEU A 148 -5.71 8.08 -7.77
CA LEU A 148 -4.78 8.75 -8.67
C LEU A 148 -4.85 10.28 -8.58
N LYS A 149 -6.04 10.86 -8.39
CA LYS A 149 -6.20 12.32 -8.20
C LYS A 149 -5.46 12.92 -7.00
N TYR A 150 -4.97 12.08 -6.07
CA TYR A 150 -4.13 12.51 -4.94
C TYR A 150 -2.66 12.13 -5.13
N HIS A 151 -2.30 11.45 -6.22
CA HIS A 151 -0.96 10.97 -6.48
C HIS A 151 -0.12 12.09 -7.13
N PRO A 152 1.09 12.39 -6.63
CA PRO A 152 1.88 13.53 -7.09
C PRO A 152 2.17 13.48 -8.59
N LYS A 153 2.51 12.29 -9.12
CA LYS A 153 2.84 12.08 -10.53
C LYS A 153 1.63 11.89 -11.46
N PHE A 154 0.39 12.11 -11.00
CA PHE A 154 -0.80 11.85 -11.82
C PHE A 154 -1.04 12.96 -12.85
N HIS A 155 -0.82 14.22 -12.47
CA HIS A 155 -1.01 15.38 -13.35
C HIS A 155 0.21 15.69 -14.24
N ASP A 156 1.34 15.02 -14.02
CA ASP A 156 2.59 15.25 -14.76
C ASP A 156 2.59 14.66 -16.19
N VAL A 157 1.51 13.98 -16.61
CA VAL A 157 1.44 13.25 -17.91
C VAL A 157 0.59 14.00 -18.95
N GLU A 158 -0.07 15.11 -18.58
CA GLU A 158 -0.89 15.92 -19.49
C GLU A 158 -0.17 17.16 -20.06
N ASN A 159 1.16 17.29 -19.89
CA ASN A 159 1.98 18.34 -20.50
C ASN A 159 3.10 17.78 -21.39
#